data_AF-A0A368WE37-F1
#
_entry.id   AF-A0A368WE37-F1
#
_cell.length_a   1.000
_cell.length_b   1.000
_cell.length_c   1.000
_cell.angle_alpha   90.00
_cell.angle_beta   90.00
_cell.angle_gamma   90.00
#
_symmetry.space_group_name_H-M   'P 1'
#
loop_
_entity.id
_entity.type
_entity.pdbx_description
1 polymer ?
#
loop_
_entity_poly.entity_id
_entity_poly.type
_entity_poly.pdbx_seq_one_letter_code
_entity_poly.pdbx_strand_id
1 'polypeptide(L)' 'MIFKKIEKVAQAACVFHKGSYDNIGEAYAHLFKWIEDNNLIPADNPRESYIDGIWNKEDESDWLTEIQIPVKKKN' A
#
# COMPACT_ATOMS: atom_id res chain seq x y z
N MET A 1 20.55 13.39 9.94
CA MET A 1 19.39 12.79 9.25
C MET A 1 19.71 12.83 7.75
N ILE A 2 19.87 11.68 7.11
CA ILE A 2 20.12 11.62 5.66
C ILE A 2 18.79 11.27 5.01
N PHE A 3 18.29 12.17 4.19
CA PHE A 3 17.09 11.92 3.40
C PHE A 3 17.48 11.18 2.12
N LYS A 4 16.65 10.21 1.72
CA LYS A 4 16.79 9.51 0.45
C LYS A 4 15.62 9.86 -0.46
N LYS A 5 15.93 10.26 -1.69
CA LYS A 5 14.91 10.41 -2.73
C LYS A 5 14.56 9.03 -3.28
N ILE A 6 13.27 8.74 -3.40
CA ILE A 6 12.75 7.54 -4.04
C ILE A 6 12.30 7.93 -5.44
N GLU A 7 12.72 7.17 -6.44
CA GLU A 7 12.32 7.40 -7.83
C GLU A 7 10.83 7.06 -8.03
N LYS A 8 10.19 7.81 -8.92
CA LYS A 8 8.79 7.52 -9.29
C LYS A 8 8.74 6.20 -10.06
N VAL A 9 7.64 5.46 -9.87
CA VAL A 9 7.31 4.28 -10.68
C VAL A 9 6.28 4.67 -11.74
N ALA A 10 6.27 3.98 -12.87
CA ALA A 10 5.34 4.28 -13.96
C ALA A 10 3.88 3.99 -13.59
N GLN A 11 3.64 2.90 -12.86
CA GLN A 11 2.32 2.47 -12.41
C GLN A 11 2.42 1.74 -11.08
N ALA A 12 1.45 1.95 -10.20
CA ALA A 12 1.26 1.20 -8.97
C ALA A 12 -0.22 0.86 -8.79
N ALA A 13 -0.50 -0.31 -8.23
CA ALA A 13 -1.80 -0.61 -7.67
C ALA A 13 -1.83 -0.08 -6.24
N CYS A 14 -2.86 0.68 -5.87
CA CYS A 14 -2.94 1.34 -4.58
C CYS A 14 -4.25 0.99 -3.87
N VAL A 15 -4.20 0.87 -2.55
CA VAL A 15 -5.39 0.74 -1.69
C VAL A 15 -5.20 1.55 -0.41
N PHE A 16 -6.29 2.13 0.08
CA PHE A 16 -6.34 2.71 1.41
C PHE A 16 -6.89 1.67 2.38
N HIS A 17 -6.08 1.32 3.37
CA HIS A 17 -6.47 0.52 4.52
C HIS A 17 -6.96 1.45 5.62
N LYS A 18 -8.25 1.37 5.98
CA LYS A 18 -8.81 2.07 7.13
C LYS A 18 -8.98 1.09 8.29
N GLY A 19 -8.40 1.40 9.44
CA GLY A 19 -8.45 0.58 10.64
C GLY A 19 -7.07 0.16 11.17
N SER A 20 -7.09 -0.70 12.18
CA SER A 20 -5.91 -1.18 12.90
C SER A 20 -4.86 -1.81 11.96
N TYR A 21 -3.59 -1.86 12.38
CA TYR A 21 -2.56 -2.53 11.57
C TYR A 21 -2.67 -4.06 11.64
N ASP A 22 -3.39 -4.61 12.62
CA ASP A 22 -3.59 -6.05 12.79
C ASP A 22 -4.27 -6.72 11.59
N ASN A 23 -5.12 -5.97 10.87
CA ASN A 23 -5.82 -6.46 9.67
C ASN A 23 -5.26 -5.90 8.35
N ILE A 24 -4.09 -5.25 8.35
CA ILE A 24 -3.45 -4.71 7.13
C ILE A 24 -3.17 -5.81 6.09
N GLY A 25 -2.99 -7.05 6.53
CA GLY A 25 -2.82 -8.21 5.66
C GLY A 25 -4.01 -8.46 4.73
N GLU A 26 -5.22 -8.08 5.13
CA GLU A 26 -6.42 -8.20 4.29
C GLU A 26 -6.37 -7.23 3.11
N ALA A 27 -5.90 -6.00 3.34
CA ALA A 27 -5.71 -5.02 2.27
C ALA A 27 -4.64 -5.47 1.27
N TYR A 28 -3.55 -6.08 1.75
CA TYR A 28 -2.56 -6.71 0.88
C TYR A 28 -3.14 -7.84 0.05
N ALA A 29 -3.86 -8.77 0.68
CA ALA A 29 -4.48 -9.90 -0.03
C ALA A 29 -5.47 -9.41 -1.09
N HIS A 30 -6.28 -8.41 -0.77
CA HIS A 30 -7.20 -7.77 -1.71
C HIS A 30 -6.45 -7.13 -2.89
N LEU A 31 -5.40 -6.37 -2.61
CA LEU A 31 -4.63 -5.68 -3.64
C LEU A 31 -3.90 -6.65 -4.57
N PHE A 32 -3.27 -7.70 -4.03
CA PHE A 32 -2.62 -8.73 -4.85
C PHE A 32 -3.60 -9.50 -5.72
N LYS A 33 -4.78 -9.83 -5.17
CA LYS A 33 -5.86 -10.44 -5.97
C LYS A 33 -6.27 -9.52 -7.12
N TRP A 34 -6.46 -8.22 -6.85
CA TRP A 34 -6.80 -7.26 -7.88
C TRP A 34 -5.70 -7.15 -8.96
N ILE A 35 -4.42 -7.16 -8.57
CA ILE A 35 -3.28 -7.16 -9.51
C ILE A 35 -3.36 -8.38 -10.45
N GLU A 36 -3.60 -9.57 -9.90
CA GLU A 36 -3.73 -10.80 -10.69
C GLU A 36 -4.95 -10.74 -11.63
N ASP A 37 -6.11 -10.38 -11.11
CA ASP A 37 -7.37 -10.29 -11.86
C ASP A 37 -7.28 -9.26 -13.03
N ASN A 38 -6.35 -8.29 -12.94
CA ASN A 38 -6.10 -7.27 -13.97
C ASN A 38 -4.93 -7.61 -14.91
N ASN A 39 -4.41 -8.84 -14.92
CA ASN A 39 -3.25 -9.27 -15.73
C ASN A 39 -2.01 -8.39 -15.52
N LEU A 40 -1.79 -7.95 -14.28
CA LEU A 40 -0.60 -7.24 -13.86
C LEU A 40 0.30 -8.17 -13.04
N ILE A 41 1.57 -7.78 -12.90
CA ILE A 41 2.52 -8.43 -11.99
C ILE A 41 3.26 -7.37 -11.17
N PRO A 42 3.63 -7.67 -9.91
CA PRO A 42 4.49 -6.81 -9.11
C PRO A 42 5.83 -6.56 -9.81
N ALA A 43 6.29 -5.32 -9.77
CA ALA A 43 7.49 -4.86 -10.46
C ALA A 43 8.61 -4.40 -9.51
N ASP A 44 8.30 -4.13 -8.24
CA ASP A 44 9.23 -3.68 -7.20
C ASP A 44 8.60 -3.92 -5.81
N ASN A 45 9.31 -3.55 -4.75
CA ASN A 45 8.87 -3.66 -3.36
C ASN A 45 7.60 -2.84 -3.10
N PRO A 46 6.67 -3.36 -2.27
CA PRO A 46 5.55 -2.57 -1.75
C PRO A 46 6.03 -1.34 -0.97
N ARG A 47 5.19 -0.31 -0.94
CA ARG A 47 5.40 0.92 -0.19
C ARG A 47 4.18 1.20 0.65
N GLU A 48 4.40 1.62 1.89
CA GLU A 48 3.34 1.97 2.83
C GLU A 48 3.52 3.43 3.27
N SER A 49 2.44 4.20 3.23
CA SER A 49 2.38 5.53 3.82
C SER A 49 1.34 5.51 4.92
N TYR A 50 1.81 5.57 6.16
CA TYR A 50 0.94 5.68 7.32
C TYR A 50 0.54 7.15 7.51
N ILE A 51 -0.71 7.47 7.16
CA ILE A 51 -1.24 8.84 7.11
C ILE A 51 -1.82 9.23 8.47
N ASP A 52 -2.73 8.40 8.97
CA ASP A 52 -3.34 8.53 10.30
C ASP A 52 -2.94 7.31 11.15
N GLY A 53 -2.61 7.55 12.41
CA GLY A 53 -2.14 6.51 13.33
C GLY A 53 -2.07 7.01 14.77
N ILE A 54 -1.31 6.31 15.62
CA ILE A 54 -1.17 6.62 17.06
C ILE A 54 -0.72 8.07 17.36
N TRP A 55 -0.11 8.77 16.40
CA TRP A 55 0.33 10.16 16.58
C TRP A 55 -0.79 11.19 16.46
N ASN A 56 -1.94 10.84 15.87
CA ASN A 56 -3.03 11.80 15.63
C ASN A 56 -4.45 11.25 15.79
N LYS A 57 -4.62 9.94 16.00
CA LYS A 57 -5.91 9.27 16.24
C LYS A 57 -5.83 8.37 17.46
N GLU A 58 -6.74 8.57 18.41
CA GLU A 58 -6.85 7.72 19.59
C GLU A 58 -7.48 6.37 19.27
N ASP A 59 -8.48 6.34 18.38
CA ASP A 59 -9.16 5.13 17.95
C ASP A 59 -8.45 4.51 16.73
N GLU A 60 -8.06 3.24 16.83
CA GLU A 60 -7.42 2.49 15.76
C GLU A 60 -8.30 2.31 14.51
N SER A 61 -9.62 2.36 14.67
CA SER A 61 -10.57 2.28 13.55
C SER A 61 -10.49 3.50 12.62
N ASP A 62 -9.92 4.61 13.10
CA ASP A 62 -9.70 5.83 12.33
C ASP A 62 -8.28 5.95 11.75
N TRP A 63 -7.43 4.95 11.95
CA TRP A 63 -6.11 4.91 11.31
C TRP A 63 -6.25 4.70 9.80
N LEU A 64 -5.30 5.24 9.05
CA LEU A 64 -5.32 5.23 7.60
C LEU A 64 -3.91 5.00 7.06
N THR A 65 -3.75 3.90 6.32
CA THR A 65 -2.50 3.55 5.65
C THR A 65 -2.75 3.40 4.15
N GLU A 66 -1.97 4.07 3.32
CA GLU A 66 -1.92 3.81 1.88
C GLU A 66 -0.90 2.71 1.59
N ILE A 67 -1.31 1.65 0.91
CA ILE A 67 -0.43 0.61 0.40
C ILE A 67 -0.32 0.77 -1.10
N GLN A 68 0.91 0.79 -1.61
CA GLN A 68 1.21 0.88 -3.04
C GLN A 68 2.10 -0.28 -3.46
N ILE A 69 1.70 -1.03 -4.49
CA ILE A 69 2.52 -2.08 -5.11
C ILE A 69 2.87 -1.61 -6.53
N PRO A 70 4.14 -1.31 -6.85
CA PRO A 70 4.56 -1.04 -8.22
C PRO A 70 4.24 -2.24 -9.13
N VAL A 71 3.66 -1.98 -10.30
CA VAL A 71 3.17 -3.03 -11.21
C VAL A 71 3.59 -2.79 -12.66
N LYS A 72 3.58 -3.87 -13.44
CA LYS A 72 3.71 -3.86 -14.90
C LYS A 72 2.76 -4.89 -15.51
N LYS A 73 2.52 -4.81 -16.82
CA LYS A 73 1.73 -5.83 -17.53
C LYS A 73 2.41 -7.19 -17.46
N LYS A 74 1.59 -8.23 -17.30
CA LYS A 74 2.00 -9.62 -17.48
C LYS A 74 2.24 -9.80 -18.99
N ASN A 75 3.50 -9.97 -19.38
CA ASN A 75 3.90 -10.22 -20.77
C ASN A 75 3.42 -11.60 -21.22
#